data_AF-A0A2N5Z5P3-F1
#
_entry.id   AF-A0A2N5Z5P3-F1
#
_cell.length_a   1.000
_cell.length_b   1.000
_cell.length_c   1.000
_cell.angle_alpha   90.00
_cell.angle_beta   90.00
_cell.angle_gamma   90.00
#
_symmetry.space_group_name_H-M   'P 1'
#
loop_
_entity.id
_entity.type
_entity.pdbx_description
1 polymer ?
#
loop_
_entity_poly.entity_id
_entity_poly.type
_entity_poly.pdbx_seq_one_letter_code
_entity_poly.pdbx_strand_id
1 'polypeptide(L)'
;VLLDELGKEYSSVNFSKFIEKQMISGLKNLVFVVGGPYGFSREVYEKCNSKISLSSMTFSHQMIRLIFVEQLYRAMTIIKGEPYHHI
;
A
#
# COMPACT_ATOMS: atom_id res chain seq x y z
N VAL A 1 -5.65 -5.73 -1.39
CA VAL A 1 -5.49 -4.28 -1.63
C VAL A 1 -4.76 -4.09 -2.94
N LEU A 2 -5.31 -3.32 -3.87
CA LEU A 2 -4.66 -3.03 -5.15
C LEU A 2 -3.76 -1.80 -5.01
N LEU A 3 -2.55 -1.86 -5.57
CA LEU A 3 -1.69 -0.71 -5.80
C LEU A 3 -2.04 -0.15 -7.18
N ASP A 4 -2.74 0.98 -7.18
CA ASP A 4 -3.48 1.52 -8.31
C ASP A 4 -3.44 3.05 -8.28
N GLU A 5 -3.18 3.69 -9.42
CA GLU A 5 -3.03 5.14 -9.51
C GLU A 5 -4.31 5.92 -9.16
N LEU A 6 -5.49 5.30 -9.34
CA LEU A 6 -6.79 5.84 -8.95
C LEU A 6 -7.19 5.41 -7.52
N GLY A 7 -6.24 4.88 -6.76
CA GLY A 7 -6.39 4.52 -5.37
C GLY A 7 -6.29 5.73 -4.44
N LYS A 8 -6.60 5.52 -3.16
CA LYS A 8 -6.42 6.56 -2.15
C LYS A 8 -4.94 6.80 -1.88
N GLU A 9 -4.51 8.05 -1.88
CA GLU A 9 -3.18 8.45 -1.44
C GLU A 9 -3.11 8.57 0.09
N TYR A 10 -1.94 8.24 0.65
CA TYR A 10 -1.67 8.30 2.08
C TYR A 10 -0.34 9.02 2.32
N SER A 11 -0.27 9.83 3.37
CA SER A 11 1.01 10.12 4.00
C SER A 11 1.53 8.88 4.73
N SER A 12 2.83 8.80 5.01
CA SER A 12 3.41 7.62 5.68
C SER A 12 2.77 7.33 7.05
N VAL A 13 2.40 8.38 7.81
CA VAL A 13 1.67 8.24 9.10
C VAL A 13 0.25 7.73 8.89
N ASN A 14 -0.46 8.17 7.85
CA ASN A 14 -1.80 7.66 7.59
C ASN A 14 -1.77 6.24 7.00
N PHE A 15 -0.72 5.90 6.25
CA PHE A 15 -0.48 4.55 5.77
C PHE A 15 -0.17 3.59 6.93
N SER A 16 0.64 4.00 7.92
CA SER A 16 0.89 3.18 9.11
C SER A 16 -0.39 2.89 9.90
N LYS A 17 -1.25 3.90 10.10
CA LYS A 17 -2.58 3.71 10.71
C LYS A 17 -3.48 2.77 9.90
N PHE A 18 -3.41 2.83 8.57
CA PHE A 18 -4.14 1.88 7.72
C PHE A 18 -3.65 0.45 7.95
N ILE A 19 -2.34 0.22 7.96
CA ILE A 19 -1.74 -1.10 8.20
C ILE A 19 -2.11 -1.62 9.59
N GLU A 20 -1.96 -0.80 10.63
CA GLU A 20 -2.30 -1.14 12.01
C GLU A 20 -3.78 -1.56 12.13
N LYS A 21 -4.69 -0.80 11.49
CA LYS A 21 -6.11 -1.17 11.42
C LYS A 21 -6.33 -2.54 10.78
N GLN A 22 -5.60 -2.86 9.71
CA GLN A 22 -5.72 -4.19 9.09
C GLN A 22 -5.19 -5.29 10.02
N MET A 23 -4.10 -5.04 10.75
CA MET A 23 -3.50 -6.02 11.68
C MET A 23 -4.46 -6.41 12.80
N ILE A 24 -5.22 -5.46 13.36
CA ILE A 24 -6.18 -5.72 14.44
C ILE A 24 -7.56 -6.18 13.96
N SER A 25 -7.81 -6.21 12.65
CA SER A 25 -9.13 -6.53 12.07
C SER A 25 -9.48 -8.03 12.10
N GLY A 26 -8.57 -8.89 12.54
CA GLY A 26 -8.74 -10.35 12.53
C GLY A 26 -8.54 -11.00 11.15
N LEU A 27 -8.12 -10.23 10.13
CA LEU A 27 -7.73 -10.76 8.83
C LEU A 27 -6.53 -11.69 8.97
N LYS A 28 -6.65 -12.93 8.46
CA LYS A 28 -5.53 -13.88 8.44
C LYS A 28 -4.41 -13.45 7.50
N ASN A 29 -4.77 -12.87 6.35
CA ASN A 29 -3.82 -12.47 5.31
C ASN A 29 -4.20 -11.09 4.77
N LEU A 30 -3.23 -10.17 4.71
CA LEU A 30 -3.34 -8.91 3.99
C LEU A 30 -2.48 -8.99 2.73
N VAL A 31 -3.14 -9.08 1.57
CA VAL A 31 -2.46 -9.23 0.28
C VAL A 31 -2.46 -7.90 -0.48
N PHE A 32 -1.27 -7.45 -0.89
CA PHE A 32 -1.08 -6.31 -1.79
C PHE A 32 -0.77 -6.81 -3.19
N VAL A 33 -1.41 -6.23 -4.20
CA VAL A 33 -1.26 -6.65 -5.60
C VAL A 33 -0.77 -5.47 -6.43
N VAL A 34 0.27 -5.70 -7.23
CA VAL A 34 0.78 -4.76 -8.22
C VAL A 34 0.21 -5.17 -9.59
N GLY A 35 -0.41 -4.22 -10.29
CA GLY A 35 -0.99 -4.48 -11.61
C GLY A 35 0.08 -4.71 -12.67
N GLY A 36 -0.34 -5.16 -13.86
CA GLY A 36 0.51 -5.13 -15.05
C GLY A 36 0.43 -3.77 -15.77
N PRO A 37 1.10 -3.60 -16.93
CA PRO A 37 1.17 -2.33 -17.67
C PRO A 37 -0.20 -1.77 -18.09
N TYR A 38 -1.22 -2.61 -18.11
CA TYR A 38 -2.60 -2.26 -18.46
C TYR A 38 -3.52 -2.22 -17.23
N GLY A 39 -2.96 -2.21 -16.02
CA GLY A 39 -3.73 -2.23 -14.76
C GLY A 39 -4.27 -3.61 -14.41
N PHE A 40 -5.48 -3.65 -13.85
CA PHE A 40 -6.16 -4.86 -13.41
C PHE A 40 -7.39 -5.15 -14.27
N SER A 41 -7.79 -6.43 -14.37
CA SER A 41 -9.08 -6.76 -14.97
C SER A 41 -10.23 -6.25 -14.09
N ARG A 42 -11.40 -6.03 -14.71
CA ARG A 42 -12.62 -5.62 -14.00
C ARG A 42 -12.96 -6.55 -12.83
N GLU A 43 -12.81 -7.86 -13.04
CA GLU A 43 -13.06 -8.89 -12.03
C GLU A 43 -12.17 -8.72 -10.78
N VAL A 44 -10.93 -8.25 -10.96
CA VAL A 44 -10.01 -7.98 -9.84
C VAL A 44 -10.43 -6.72 -9.10
N TYR A 45 -10.89 -5.69 -9.80
CA TYR A 45 -11.46 -4.49 -9.17
C TYR A 45 -12.71 -4.81 -8.34
N GLU A 46 -13.62 -5.63 -8.85
CA GLU A 46 -14.85 -6.03 -8.15
C GLU A 46 -14.57 -6.85 -6.88
N LYS A 47 -13.46 -7.60 -6.85
CA LYS A 47 -13.06 -8.41 -5.68
C LYS A 47 -12.18 -7.64 -4.68
N CYS A 48 -11.67 -6.47 -5.02
CA CYS A 48 -10.72 -5.79 -4.16
C CYS A 48 -11.41 -5.14 -2.96
N ASN A 49 -10.80 -5.25 -1.77
CA ASN A 49 -11.34 -4.58 -0.57
C ASN A 49 -10.96 -3.10 -0.50
N SER A 50 -9.88 -2.70 -1.16
CA SER A 50 -9.34 -1.34 -1.13
C SER A 50 -8.33 -1.12 -2.26
N LYS A 51 -8.16 0.14 -2.67
CA LYS A 51 -7.16 0.61 -3.63
C LYS A 51 -6.30 1.70 -2.99
N ILE A 52 -4.98 1.62 -3.18
CA ILE A 52 -4.01 2.59 -2.66
C ILE A 52 -3.19 3.10 -3.84
N SER A 53 -3.04 4.43 -3.92
CA SER A 53 -2.11 5.08 -4.85
C SER A 53 -0.83 5.45 -4.11
N LEU A 54 0.32 5.18 -4.73
CA LEU A 54 1.64 5.56 -4.20
C LEU A 54 2.08 6.95 -4.66
N SER A 55 1.48 7.46 -5.74
CA SER A 55 1.77 8.76 -6.32
C SER A 55 0.75 9.07 -7.40
N SER A 56 0.50 10.35 -7.65
CA SER A 56 -0.19 10.81 -8.86
C SER A 56 0.67 10.64 -10.13
N MET A 57 1.96 10.31 -10.00
CA MET A 57 2.85 10.00 -11.12
C MET A 57 2.83 8.50 -11.45
N THR A 58 2.97 8.19 -12.74
CA THR A 58 3.05 6.80 -13.21
C THR A 58 4.47 6.25 -13.03
N PHE A 59 4.59 5.13 -12.31
CA PHE A 59 5.84 4.39 -12.14
C PHE A 59 5.79 3.04 -12.84
N SER A 60 6.95 2.52 -13.24
CA SER A 60 7.04 1.14 -13.73
C SER A 60 6.71 0.14 -12.62
N HIS A 61 6.17 -1.03 -12.97
CA HIS A 61 5.86 -2.10 -12.01
C HIS A 61 7.08 -2.62 -11.24
N GLN A 62 8.29 -2.41 -11.77
CA GLN A 62 9.53 -2.74 -11.07
C GLN A 62 9.79 -1.72 -9.94
N MET A 63 9.64 -0.43 -10.22
CA MET A 63 9.82 0.64 -9.22
C MET A 63 8.74 0.60 -8.13
N ILE A 64 7.47 0.35 -8.50
CA ILE A 64 6.36 0.27 -7.54
C ILE A 64 6.64 -0.75 -6.44
N ARG A 65 7.21 -1.91 -6.79
CA ARG A 65 7.55 -2.94 -5.81
C ARG A 65 8.55 -2.44 -4.78
N LEU A 66 9.60 -1.77 -5.22
CA LEU A 66 10.63 -1.24 -4.34
C LEU A 66 10.09 -0.12 -3.43
N ILE A 67 9.38 0.85 -4.02
CA ILE A 67 8.77 1.97 -3.29
C ILE A 67 7.77 1.45 -2.24
N PHE A 68 6.94 0.49 -2.62
CA PHE A 68 5.96 -0.09 -1.72
C PHE A 68 6.60 -0.84 -0.55
N VAL A 69 7.64 -1.65 -0.80
CA VAL A 69 8.34 -2.39 0.26
C VAL A 69 8.98 -1.42 1.25
N GLU A 70 9.57 -0.32 0.78
CA GLU A 70 10.13 0.71 1.66
C GLU A 70 9.04 1.39 2.50
N GLN A 71 7.91 1.79 1.91
CA GLN A 71 6.81 2.40 2.66
C GLN A 71 6.16 1.42 3.64
N LEU A 72 6.10 0.13 3.30
CA LEU A 72 5.62 -0.91 4.22
C LEU A 72 6.58 -1.07 5.40
N TYR A 73 7.90 -1.12 5.15
CA TYR A 73 8.91 -1.14 6.20
C TYR A 73 8.77 0.09 7.12
N ARG A 74 8.69 1.29 6.53
CA ARG A 74 8.48 2.56 7.27
C ARG A 74 7.20 2.53 8.11
N ALA A 75 6.09 2.05 7.56
CA ALA A 75 4.83 1.92 8.29
C ALA A 75 5.01 1.02 9.52
N MET A 76 5.68 -0.11 9.38
CA MET A 76 5.96 -1.02 10.49
C MET A 76 6.89 -0.41 11.54
N THR A 77 7.92 0.35 11.13
CA THR A 77 8.79 1.08 12.07
C THR A 77 8.00 2.13 12.87
N ILE A 78 7.12 2.89 12.22
CA ILE A 78 6.23 3.85 12.89
C ILE A 78 5.32 3.15 13.90
N ILE A 79 4.71 2.01 13.53
CA ILE A 79 3.82 1.23 14.42
C ILE A 79 4.58 0.75 15.66
N LYS A 80 5.86 0.37 15.51
CA LYS A 80 6.70 -0.06 16.64
C LYS A 80 7.16 1.09 17.54
N GLY A 81 6.96 2.35 17.15
CA GLY A 81 7.49 3.51 17.86
C GLY A 81 9.02 3.64 17.76
N GLU A 82 9.64 2.94 16.80
CA GLU A 82 11.07 3.04 16.54
C GLU A 82 11.37 4.36 15.81
N PRO A 83 12.48 5.06 16.13
CA PRO A 83 12.87 6.26 15.41
C PRO A 83 13.20 5.90 13.96
N TYR A 84 12.32 6.31 13.04
CA TYR A 84 12.54 6.24 11.61
C TYR A 84 12.96 7.62 11.10
N HIS A 85 13.95 7.71 10.19
CA HIS A 85 14.51 8.93 9.57
C HIS A 85 13.69 10.19 9.85
N HIS A 86 14.19 11.02 10.77
CA HIS A 86 13.73 12.38 11.13
C HIS A 86 12.37 12.77 10.50
N ILE A 87 11.29 12.28 11.11
CA ILE A 87 9.99 12.95 11.04
C ILE A 87 9.89 13.86 12.26
#